data_AF-A0A6L3SWK1-F1
#
_entry.id   AF-A0A6L3SWK1-F1
#
_cell.length_a   1.000
_cell.length_b   1.000
_cell.length_c   1.000
_cell.angle_alpha   90.00
_cell.angle_beta   90.00
_cell.angle_gamma   90.00
#
_symmetry.space_group_name_H-M   'P 1'
#
loop_
_entity.id
_entity.type
_entity.pdbx_description
1 polymer ?
#
loop_
_entity_poly.entity_id
_entity_poly.type
_entity_poly.pdbx_seq_one_letter_code
_entity_poly.pdbx_strand_id
1 'polypeptide(L)'
;MSRAIGSRLAKLEQGRQERQETHEERLERIAHLPPMTAAESAELDTRIEAEAIAEFGSLEAAAAAAREKAARTGNLLDKVIAFDLEHRAETGGLHAHS
;
A
#
# COMPACT_ATOMS: atom_id res chain seq x y z
N MET A 1 12.19 20.78 -4.01
CA MET A 1 11.00 20.24 -4.70
C MET A 1 9.87 20.13 -3.68
N SER A 2 8.63 20.47 -4.05
CA SER A 2 7.46 20.31 -3.17
C SER A 2 7.22 18.82 -2.87
N ARG A 3 6.96 18.46 -1.60
CA ARG A 3 6.63 17.08 -1.17
C ARG A 3 5.52 16.46 -2.01
N ALA A 4 4.51 17.26 -2.38
CA ALA A 4 3.37 16.82 -3.19
C ALA A 4 3.76 16.48 -4.65
N ILE A 5 4.81 17.11 -5.19
CA ILE A 5 5.33 16.78 -6.53
C ILE A 5 6.12 15.47 -6.48
N GLY A 6 6.89 15.25 -5.40
CA GLY A 6 7.62 14.01 -5.16
C GLY A 6 6.71 12.79 -5.06
N SER A 7 5.62 12.86 -4.30
CA SER A 7 4.69 11.72 -4.18
C SER A 7 3.94 11.45 -5.49
N ARG A 8 3.55 12.49 -6.24
CA ARG A 8 2.94 12.34 -7.57
C ARG A 8 3.87 11.67 -8.58
N LEU A 9 5.14 12.04 -8.59
CA LEU A 9 6.15 11.39 -9.44
C LEU A 9 6.34 9.92 -9.07
N ALA A 10 6.46 9.61 -7.78
CA ALA A 10 6.58 8.23 -7.31
C ALA A 10 5.37 7.36 -7.71
N LYS A 11 4.14 7.90 -7.60
CA LYS A 11 2.91 7.21 -8.04
C LYS A 11 2.88 6.97 -9.56
N LEU A 12 3.35 7.94 -10.35
CA LEU A 12 3.44 7.78 -11.80
C LEU A 12 4.49 6.74 -12.20
N GLU A 13 5.66 6.73 -11.54
CA GLU A 13 6.69 5.72 -11.75
C GLU A 13 6.21 4.32 -11.36
N GLN A 14 5.55 4.20 -10.20
CA GLN A 14 4.94 2.95 -9.75
C GLN A 14 3.90 2.45 -10.77
N GLY A 15 2.95 3.32 -11.16
CA GLY A 15 1.94 2.96 -12.16
C GLY A 15 2.51 2.68 -13.55
N ARG A 16 3.73 3.14 -13.86
CA ARG A 16 4.45 2.79 -15.09
C ARG A 16 5.09 1.41 -14.98
N GLN A 17 5.74 1.10 -13.86
CA GLN A 17 6.31 -0.23 -13.60
C GLN A 17 5.22 -1.31 -13.61
N GLU A 18 4.09 -1.07 -12.97
CA GLU A 18 2.95 -2.01 -12.95
C GLU A 18 2.32 -2.25 -14.32
N ARG A 19 2.49 -1.31 -15.27
CA ARG A 19 2.00 -1.44 -16.66
C ARG A 19 3.00 -2.10 -17.61
N GLN A 20 4.27 -2.20 -17.21
CA GLN A 20 5.31 -2.89 -18.00
C GLN A 20 5.26 -4.40 -17.80
N GLU A 21 4.68 -4.85 -16.69
CA GLU A 21 4.44 -6.26 -16.40
C GLU A 21 3.03 -6.65 -16.87
N THR A 22 2.92 -7.69 -17.68
CA THR A 22 1.63 -8.26 -18.07
C THR A 22 0.97 -8.95 -16.87
N HIS A 23 -0.34 -9.15 -16.93
CA HIS A 23 -1.06 -9.86 -15.87
C HIS A 23 -0.53 -11.28 -15.65
N GLU A 24 -0.16 -11.96 -16.73
CA GLU A 24 0.37 -13.33 -16.72
C GLU A 24 1.76 -13.38 -16.05
N GLU A 25 2.69 -12.52 -16.45
CA GLU A 25 4.02 -12.40 -15.83
C GLU A 25 3.91 -12.09 -14.33
N ARG A 26 2.95 -11.24 -13.94
CA ARG A 26 2.67 -10.94 -12.54
C ARG A 26 2.22 -12.16 -11.75
N LEU A 27 1.34 -12.97 -12.32
CA LEU A 27 0.84 -14.19 -11.68
C LEU A 27 1.95 -15.24 -11.56
N GLU A 28 2.77 -15.41 -12.59
CA GLU A 28 3.93 -16.30 -12.58
C GLU A 28 4.93 -15.91 -11.49
N ARG A 29 5.25 -14.61 -11.37
CA ARG A 29 6.12 -14.10 -10.29
C ARG A 29 5.57 -14.42 -8.91
N ILE A 30 4.27 -14.19 -8.69
CA ILE A 30 3.63 -14.48 -7.39
C ILE A 30 3.64 -15.99 -7.11
N ALA A 31 3.37 -16.82 -8.11
CA ALA A 31 3.39 -18.27 -7.98
C ALA A 31 4.78 -18.84 -7.61
N HIS A 32 5.85 -18.10 -7.90
CA HIS A 32 7.23 -18.46 -7.56
C HIS A 32 7.73 -17.87 -6.22
N LEU A 33 6.94 -17.01 -5.57
CA LEU A 33 7.24 -16.57 -4.21
C LEU A 33 6.84 -17.67 -3.22
N PRO A 34 7.61 -17.86 -2.13
CA PRO A 34 7.15 -18.71 -1.04
C PRO A 34 5.81 -18.18 -0.51
N PRO A 35 4.83 -19.07 -0.24
CA PRO A 35 3.53 -18.65 0.27
C PRO A 35 3.73 -17.91 1.59
N MET A 36 3.10 -16.74 1.71
CA MET A 36 3.14 -15.98 2.94
C MET A 36 2.53 -16.80 4.08
N THR A 37 3.26 -16.91 5.18
CA THR A 37 2.79 -17.63 6.36
C THR A 37 1.70 -16.85 7.08
N ALA A 38 0.87 -17.54 7.85
CA ALA A 38 -0.17 -16.89 8.66
C ALA A 38 0.43 -15.90 9.68
N ALA A 39 1.63 -16.18 10.21
CA ALA A 39 2.34 -15.30 11.12
C ALA A 39 2.79 -14.00 10.44
N GLU A 40 3.37 -14.08 9.23
CA GLU A 40 3.73 -12.90 8.43
C GLU A 40 2.49 -12.06 8.07
N SER A 41 1.36 -12.71 7.76
CA SER A 41 0.10 -11.98 7.51
C SER A 41 -0.34 -11.19 8.73
N ALA A 42 -0.38 -11.84 9.90
CA ALA A 42 -0.83 -11.24 11.15
C ALA A 42 0.08 -10.09 11.60
N GLU A 43 1.39 -10.19 11.35
CA GLU A 43 2.33 -9.12 11.60
C GLU A 43 2.06 -7.90 10.69
N LEU A 44 1.84 -8.13 9.39
CA LEU A 44 1.47 -7.06 8.47
C LEU A 44 0.12 -6.41 8.85
N ASP A 45 -0.86 -7.22 9.25
CA ASP A 45 -2.16 -6.72 9.73
C ASP A 45 -2.01 -5.86 10.99
N THR A 46 -1.22 -6.33 11.96
CA THR A 46 -0.91 -5.57 13.19
C THR A 46 -0.20 -4.25 12.86
N ARG A 47 0.72 -4.24 11.89
CA ARG A 47 1.40 -3.03 11.43
C ARG A 47 0.42 -2.05 10.75
N ILE A 48 -0.48 -2.55 9.91
CA ILE A 48 -1.51 -1.73 9.26
C ILE A 48 -2.41 -1.09 10.32
N GLU A 49 -2.88 -1.86 11.30
CA GLU A 49 -3.72 -1.37 12.38
C GLU A 49 -2.98 -0.34 13.25
N ALA A 50 -1.74 -0.62 13.66
CA ALA A 50 -0.93 0.28 14.47
C ALA A 50 -0.68 1.63 13.78
N GLU A 51 -0.37 1.61 12.48
CA GLU A 51 -0.11 2.82 11.69
C GLU A 51 -1.40 3.55 11.28
N ALA A 52 -2.55 2.87 11.25
CA ALA A 52 -3.84 3.49 10.95
C ALA A 52 -4.47 4.22 12.16
N ILE A 53 -3.98 4.00 13.38
CA ILE A 53 -4.47 4.67 14.58
C ILE A 53 -4.06 6.15 14.56
N ALA A 54 -5.05 7.02 14.44
CA ALA A 54 -4.92 8.47 14.20
C ALA A 54 -4.15 9.27 15.29
N GLU A 55 -3.90 8.69 16.47
CA GLU A 55 -3.25 9.41 17.58
C GLU A 55 -1.70 9.37 17.49
N PHE A 56 -1.12 8.36 16.83
CA PHE A 56 0.35 8.20 16.70
C PHE A 56 0.82 7.57 15.37
N GLY A 57 -0.08 7.05 14.54
CA GLY A 57 0.25 6.35 13.30
C GLY A 57 0.20 7.24 12.05
N SER A 58 0.97 6.88 11.02
CA SER A 58 0.93 7.56 9.72
C SER A 58 0.06 6.78 8.74
N LEU A 59 -1.04 7.40 8.28
CA LEU A 59 -1.87 6.82 7.20
C LEU A 59 -1.05 6.50 5.94
N GLU A 60 0.01 7.26 5.67
CA GLU A 60 0.94 6.96 4.57
C GLU A 60 1.74 5.67 4.83
N ALA A 61 2.16 5.43 6.08
CA ALA A 61 2.87 4.21 6.48
C ALA A 61 1.93 2.99 6.48
N ALA A 62 0.69 3.15 6.96
CA ALA A 62 -0.34 2.13 6.88
C ALA A 62 -0.63 1.74 5.42
N ALA A 63 -0.75 2.72 4.54
CA ALA A 63 -0.95 2.49 3.11
C ALA A 63 0.24 1.78 2.45
N ALA A 64 1.47 2.11 2.84
CA ALA A 64 2.67 1.43 2.37
C ALA A 64 2.69 -0.06 2.79
N ALA A 65 2.37 -0.36 4.04
CA ALA A 65 2.29 -1.74 4.54
C ALA A 65 1.18 -2.55 3.85
N ALA A 66 0.01 -1.94 3.61
CA ALA A 66 -1.08 -2.57 2.85
C ALA A 66 -0.69 -2.85 1.40
N ARG A 67 0.07 -1.95 0.73
CA ARG A 67 0.61 -2.19 -0.62
C ARG A 67 1.62 -3.34 -0.64
N GLU A 68 2.50 -3.43 0.35
CA GLU A 68 3.45 -4.53 0.49
C GLU A 68 2.71 -5.88 0.58
N LYS A 69 1.70 -5.96 1.45
CA LYS A 69 0.86 -7.14 1.60
C LYS A 69 0.17 -7.51 0.28
N ALA A 70 -0.46 -6.54 -0.37
CA ALA A 70 -1.15 -6.72 -1.65
C ALA A 70 -0.23 -7.20 -2.79
N ALA A 71 1.04 -6.77 -2.80
CA ALA A 71 2.03 -7.20 -3.78
C ALA A 71 2.47 -8.65 -3.55
N ARG A 72 2.60 -9.09 -2.29
CA ARG A 72 2.95 -10.48 -1.95
C ARG A 72 1.79 -11.45 -2.12
N THR A 73 0.58 -11.06 -1.75
CA THR A 73 -0.60 -11.96 -1.78
C THR A 73 -1.33 -11.94 -3.11
N GLY A 74 -1.23 -10.85 -3.87
CA GLY A 74 -2.05 -10.60 -5.05
C GLY A 74 -3.54 -10.35 -4.74
N ASN A 75 -3.93 -10.35 -3.47
CA ASN A 75 -5.32 -10.27 -3.01
C ASN A 75 -5.94 -8.91 -3.36
N LEU A 76 -7.15 -8.93 -3.91
CA LEU A 76 -7.88 -7.72 -4.26
C LEU A 76 -8.29 -6.91 -3.02
N LEU A 77 -8.61 -7.56 -1.91
CA LEU A 77 -9.02 -6.88 -0.68
C LEU A 77 -7.87 -6.04 -0.11
N ASP A 78 -6.66 -6.58 -0.07
CA ASP A 78 -5.46 -5.86 0.39
C ASP A 78 -5.18 -4.63 -0.51
N LYS A 79 -5.43 -4.74 -1.83
CA LYS A 79 -5.30 -3.60 -2.76
C LYS A 79 -6.32 -2.49 -2.48
N VAL A 80 -7.57 -2.85 -2.19
CA VAL A 80 -8.62 -1.89 -1.85
C VAL A 80 -8.30 -1.17 -0.55
N ILE A 81 -7.82 -1.89 0.47
CA ILE A 81 -7.40 -1.31 1.76
C ILE A 81 -6.26 -0.32 1.54
N ALA A 82 -5.24 -0.68 0.74
CA ALA A 82 -4.15 0.23 0.41
C ALA A 82 -4.64 1.52 -0.26
N PHE A 83 -5.55 1.41 -1.24
CA PHE A 83 -6.10 2.57 -1.94
C PHE A 83 -6.92 3.49 -1.01
N ASP A 84 -7.75 2.91 -0.12
CA ASP A 84 -8.52 3.68 0.87
C ASP A 84 -7.59 4.43 1.85
N LEU A 85 -6.55 3.76 2.36
CA LEU A 85 -5.57 4.38 3.27
C LEU A 85 -4.79 5.50 2.58
N GLU A 86 -4.38 5.33 1.32
CA GLU A 86 -3.76 6.41 0.54
C GLU A 86 -4.70 7.60 0.34
N HIS A 87 -5.96 7.33 -0.02
CA HIS A 87 -6.95 8.37 -0.23
C HIS A 87 -7.23 9.15 1.05
N ARG A 88 -7.33 8.45 2.19
CA ARG A 88 -7.47 9.05 3.51
C ARG A 88 -6.23 9.83 3.93
N ALA A 89 -5.02 9.39 3.60
CA ALA A 89 -3.81 10.17 3.83
C ALA A 89 -3.82 11.49 3.04
N GLU A 90 -4.27 11.45 1.78
CA GLU A 90 -4.36 12.62 0.91
C GLU A 90 -5.48 13.60 1.30
N THR A 91 -6.62 13.09 1.76
CA THR A 91 -7.81 13.89 2.08
C THR A 91 -7.93 14.26 3.56
N GLY A 92 -7.46 13.40 4.47
CA GLY A 92 -7.45 13.62 5.92
C GLY A 92 -6.47 14.70 6.35
N GLY A 93 -5.40 14.94 5.59
CA GLY A 93 -4.50 16.08 5.80
C GLY A 93 -5.14 17.45 5.56
N LEU A 94 -6.31 17.52 4.89
CA LEU A 94 -7.05 18.76 4.64
C LEU A 94 -8.03 19.14 5.76
N HIS A 95 -8.33 18.22 6.68
CA HIS A 95 -9.35 18.43 7.73
C HIS A 95 -8.79 18.52 9.16
N ALA A 96 -7.47 18.44 9.35
CA ALA A 96 -6.83 18.64 10.66
C ALA A 96 -6.63 20.12 11.06
N HIS A 97 -7.15 21.08 10.28
CA HIS A 97 -7.08 22.52 10.55
C HIS A 97 -8.44 23.23 10.38
N SER A 98 -9.48 22.74 11.06
CA SER A 98 -10.74 23.47 11.21
C SER A 98 -11.17 23.51 12.68
#